data_AF-A0A9D7RPE2-F1
#
_entry.id   AF-A0A9D7RPE2-F1
#
_cell.length_a   1.000
_cell.length_b   1.000
_cell.length_c   1.000
_cell.angle_alpha   90.00
_cell.angle_beta   90.00
_cell.angle_gamma   90.00
#
_symmetry.space_group_name_H-M   'P 1'
#
loop_
_entity.id
_entity.type
_entity.pdbx_description
1 polymer ?
#
loop_
_entity_poly.entity_id
_entity_poly.type
_entity_poly.pdbx_seq_one_letter_code
_entity_poly.pdbx_strand_id
1 'polypeptide(L)'
;MAHALEVRTPFLDKRVVELAFALAPERKLHKGSGKHLLRTTFGHLLPATVMSRSKKGFEVPLLALFNGPLRSFLDSTLTPVRISAAGLSVPAVEQVVRQLRSVDPGTAEATLHAIIVYIMVERWKRTDRPLQVRTSPSECRVSSASSTGSTLAGPRTTPPI
;
A
#
# COMPACT_ATOMS: atom_id res chain seq x y z
N MET A 1 -8.86 4.17 -9.44
CA MET A 1 -9.64 3.21 -10.26
C MET A 1 -10.91 2.70 -9.57
N ALA A 2 -11.01 2.65 -8.23
CA ALA A 2 -12.24 2.25 -7.52
C ALA A 2 -13.50 3.11 -7.81
N HIS A 3 -13.33 4.30 -8.40
CA HIS A 3 -14.42 5.24 -8.70
C HIS A 3 -14.51 5.63 -10.18
N ALA A 4 -14.07 4.76 -11.11
CA ALA A 4 -14.09 5.02 -12.57
C ALA A 4 -13.41 6.34 -13.03
N LEU A 5 -12.58 6.95 -12.19
CA LEU A 5 -11.77 8.12 -12.53
C LEU A 5 -10.36 7.69 -13.00
N GLU A 6 -9.92 8.29 -14.09
CA GLU A 6 -8.55 8.16 -14.61
C GLU A 6 -7.66 9.24 -13.98
N VAL A 7 -6.60 8.82 -13.29
CA VAL A 7 -5.58 9.74 -12.74
C VAL A 7 -4.47 9.88 -13.76
N ARG A 8 -4.23 11.10 -14.24
CA ARG A 8 -3.10 11.43 -15.12
C ARG A 8 -2.01 12.18 -14.36
N THR A 9 -0.76 11.88 -14.68
CA THR A 9 0.42 12.50 -14.07
C THR A 9 1.31 13.14 -15.14
N PRO A 10 0.98 14.35 -15.64
CA PRO A 10 1.67 14.97 -16.78
C PRO A 10 3.17 15.16 -16.60
N PHE A 11 3.63 15.38 -15.36
CA PHE A 11 5.06 15.52 -15.05
C PHE A 11 5.86 14.22 -15.22
N LEU A 12 5.18 13.06 -15.32
CA LEU A 12 5.81 11.76 -15.57
C LEU A 12 5.71 11.33 -17.04
N ASP A 13 5.29 12.23 -17.95
CA ASP A 13 5.39 11.97 -19.39
C ASP A 13 6.86 11.72 -19.77
N LYS A 14 7.10 10.69 -20.58
CA LYS A 14 8.43 10.27 -21.00
C LYS A 14 9.28 11.44 -21.52
N ARG A 15 8.70 12.31 -22.35
CA ARG A 15 9.43 13.45 -22.95
C ARG A 15 9.82 14.48 -21.91
N VAL A 16 8.95 14.73 -20.94
CA VAL A 16 9.22 15.64 -19.82
C VAL A 16 10.34 15.08 -18.95
N VAL A 17 10.31 13.78 -18.67
CA VAL A 17 11.34 13.10 -17.89
C VAL A 17 12.68 13.10 -18.63
N GLU A 18 12.72 12.74 -19.92
CA GLU A 18 13.94 12.78 -20.74
C GLU A 18 14.56 14.18 -20.77
N LEU A 19 13.75 15.22 -20.97
CA LEU A 19 14.21 16.61 -20.88
C LEU A 19 14.74 16.93 -19.49
N ALA A 20 14.01 16.53 -18.44
CA ALA A 20 14.45 16.74 -17.08
C ALA A 20 15.80 16.07 -16.83
N PHE A 21 16.07 14.88 -17.34
CA PHE A 21 17.38 14.23 -17.17
C PHE A 21 18.50 14.85 -18.01
N ALA A 22 18.20 15.37 -19.20
CA ALA A 22 19.17 16.06 -20.05
C ALA A 22 19.60 17.44 -19.53
N LEU A 23 18.80 18.07 -18.66
CA LEU A 23 19.09 19.40 -18.11
C LEU A 23 20.19 19.39 -17.06
N ALA A 24 21.11 20.36 -17.18
CA ALA A 24 22.16 20.63 -16.19
C ALA A 24 21.56 20.90 -14.79
N PRO A 25 22.18 20.41 -13.70
CA PRO A 25 21.64 20.53 -12.34
C PRO A 25 21.34 21.97 -11.90
N GLU A 26 22.15 22.93 -12.34
CA GLU A 26 22.06 24.36 -11.96
C GLU A 26 20.78 25.02 -12.49
N ARG A 27 20.16 24.44 -13.53
CA ARG A 27 18.86 24.89 -14.05
C ARG A 27 17.69 24.36 -13.21
N LYS A 28 17.87 23.25 -12.51
CA LYS A 28 16.84 22.64 -11.65
C LYS A 28 16.82 23.25 -10.25
N LEU A 29 18.01 23.55 -9.74
CA LEU A 29 18.24 24.11 -8.42
C LEU A 29 19.06 25.39 -8.54
N HIS A 30 18.51 26.50 -8.03
CA HIS A 30 19.22 27.77 -8.00
C HIS A 30 19.10 28.41 -6.62
N LYS A 31 20.23 28.68 -5.95
CA LYS A 31 20.29 29.34 -4.63
C LYS A 31 19.34 28.71 -3.58
N GLY A 32 19.32 27.38 -3.48
CA GLY A 32 18.43 26.65 -2.57
C GLY A 32 16.96 26.60 -2.99
N SER A 33 16.59 27.27 -4.08
CA SER A 33 15.24 27.25 -4.65
C SER A 33 15.13 26.13 -5.68
N GLY A 34 14.38 25.08 -5.33
CA GLY A 34 14.00 24.02 -6.26
C GLY A 34 12.95 24.48 -7.27
N LYS A 35 12.82 23.73 -8.36
CA LYS A 35 11.86 24.03 -9.46
C LYS A 35 12.11 25.39 -10.11
N HIS A 36 13.36 25.87 -10.11
CA HIS A 36 13.70 27.20 -10.61
C HIS A 36 13.27 27.39 -12.07
N LEU A 37 13.62 26.45 -12.96
CA LEU A 37 13.20 26.47 -14.36
C LEU A 37 11.67 26.57 -14.52
N LEU A 38 10.89 25.77 -13.78
CA LEU A 38 9.42 25.80 -13.87
C LEU A 38 8.84 27.16 -13.43
N ARG A 39 9.40 27.76 -12.38
CA ARG A 39 8.98 29.07 -11.87
C ARG A 39 9.30 30.18 -12.87
N THR A 40 10.48 30.15 -13.49
CA THR A 40 10.88 31.15 -14.49
C THR A 40 10.06 31.01 -15.77
N THR A 41 9.82 29.79 -16.24
CA THR A 41 9.09 29.55 -17.50
C THR A 41 7.59 29.83 -17.36
N PHE A 42 6.95 29.38 -16.28
CA PHE A 42 5.48 29.42 -16.16
C PHE A 42 4.97 30.36 -15.06
N GLY A 43 5.84 31.09 -14.38
CA GLY A 43 5.45 31.97 -13.27
C GLY A 43 4.46 33.06 -13.67
N HIS A 44 4.47 33.48 -14.94
CA HIS A 44 3.52 34.45 -15.49
C HIS A 44 2.09 33.91 -15.62
N LEU A 45 1.88 32.60 -15.59
CA LEU A 45 0.56 31.96 -15.67
C LEU A 45 -0.11 31.81 -14.29
N LEU A 46 0.61 32.09 -13.20
CA LEU A 46 0.17 31.82 -11.85
C LEU A 46 0.16 33.10 -11.01
N PRO A 47 -0.78 33.27 -10.07
CA PRO A 47 -0.77 34.39 -9.15
C PRO A 47 0.52 34.46 -8.31
N ALA A 48 0.96 35.67 -7.99
CA ALA A 48 2.17 35.90 -7.18
C ALA A 48 2.13 35.17 -5.81
N THR A 49 0.94 35.02 -5.24
CA THR A 49 0.68 34.29 -3.98
C THR A 49 1.06 32.81 -4.05
N VAL A 50 0.95 32.18 -5.23
CA VAL A 50 1.34 30.78 -5.44
C VAL A 50 2.86 30.66 -5.61
N MET A 51 3.49 31.67 -6.21
CA MET A 51 4.93 31.70 -6.48
C MET A 51 5.78 31.90 -5.22
N SER A 52 5.29 32.71 -4.27
CA SER A 52 5.97 32.96 -3.00
C SER A 52 5.78 31.85 -1.95
N ARG A 53 4.87 30.90 -2.18
CA ARG A 53 4.58 29.82 -1.23
C ARG A 53 5.76 28.84 -1.11
N SER A 54 6.07 28.45 0.13
CA SER A 54 7.00 27.35 0.41
C SER A 54 6.46 26.01 -0.06
N LYS A 55 7.35 25.06 -0.37
CA LYS A 55 6.96 23.69 -0.72
C LYS A 55 6.30 23.05 0.49
N LYS A 56 5.03 22.69 0.35
CA LYS A 56 4.32 21.83 1.32
C LYS A 56 4.16 20.45 0.70
N GLY A 57 4.39 19.42 1.51
CA GLY A 57 4.02 18.05 1.15
C GLY A 57 2.50 17.90 1.09
N PHE A 58 2.05 16.82 0.47
CA PHE A 58 0.69 16.33 0.70
C PHE A 58 0.72 15.55 2.03
N GLU A 59 0.69 16.29 3.13
CA GLU A 59 0.69 15.69 4.47
C GLU A 59 -0.69 15.13 4.76
N VAL A 60 -0.73 13.84 5.11
CA VAL A 60 -1.94 13.22 5.63
C VAL A 60 -2.15 13.78 7.04
N PRO A 61 -3.34 14.32 7.37
CA PRO A 61 -3.60 14.91 8.68
C PRO A 61 -3.81 13.80 9.74
N LEU A 62 -2.75 13.04 10.03
CA LEU A 62 -2.79 11.84 10.88
C LEU A 62 -3.37 12.13 12.26
N LEU A 63 -2.99 13.24 12.89
CA LEU A 63 -3.52 13.62 14.20
C LEU A 63 -5.05 13.78 14.17
N ALA A 64 -5.58 14.51 13.18
CA ALA A 64 -7.02 14.70 13.03
C ALA A 64 -7.73 13.39 12.69
N LEU A 65 -7.10 12.51 11.91
CA LEU A 65 -7.66 11.21 11.58
C LEU A 65 -7.70 10.28 12.79
N PHE A 66 -6.61 10.17 13.55
CA PHE A 66 -6.54 9.32 14.75
C PHE A 66 -7.46 9.82 15.87
N ASN A 67 -7.66 11.13 16.00
CA ASN A 67 -8.61 11.69 16.96
C ASN A 67 -10.07 11.68 16.47
N GLY A 68 -10.30 11.45 15.18
CA GLY A 68 -11.63 11.42 14.56
C GLY A 68 -11.94 10.06 13.92
N PRO A 69 -12.05 9.98 12.59
CA PRO A 69 -12.60 8.81 11.88
C PRO A 69 -11.80 7.52 12.08
N LEU A 70 -10.49 7.58 12.34
CA LEU A 70 -9.64 6.42 12.57
C LEU A 70 -9.49 6.05 14.04
N ARG A 71 -10.22 6.69 14.96
CA ARG A 71 -10.11 6.41 16.40
C ARG A 71 -10.49 4.97 16.73
N SER A 72 -11.63 4.50 16.24
CA SER A 72 -12.08 3.11 16.44
C SER A 72 -11.11 2.10 15.83
N PHE A 73 -10.57 2.43 14.66
CA PHE A 73 -9.55 1.63 14.00
C PHE A 73 -8.28 1.53 14.86
N LEU A 74 -7.81 2.65 15.41
CA LEU A 74 -6.65 2.72 16.31
C LEU A 74 -6.87 1.84 17.56
N ASP A 75 -8.00 2.04 18.24
CA ASP A 75 -8.33 1.32 19.48
C ASP A 75 -8.48 -0.20 19.23
N SER A 76 -9.05 -0.61 18.09
CA SER A 76 -9.15 -2.03 17.71
C SER A 76 -7.81 -2.66 17.30
N THR A 77 -6.86 -1.84 16.83
CA THR A 77 -5.55 -2.30 16.37
C THR A 77 -4.55 -2.40 17.51
N LEU A 78 -4.53 -1.41 18.40
CA LEU A 78 -3.62 -1.31 19.54
C LEU A 78 -4.16 -2.01 20.79
N THR A 79 -4.58 -3.26 20.64
CA THR A 79 -4.97 -4.09 21.79
C THR A 79 -3.73 -4.69 22.46
N PRO A 80 -3.72 -4.89 23.80
CA PRO A 80 -2.57 -5.46 24.50
C PRO A 80 -2.08 -6.79 23.91
N VAL A 81 -3.02 -7.61 23.44
CA VAL A 81 -2.73 -8.90 22.77
C VAL A 81 -1.98 -8.69 21.44
N ARG A 82 -2.40 -7.72 20.63
CA ARG A 82 -1.74 -7.45 19.34
C ARG A 82 -0.37 -6.80 19.52
N ILE A 83 -0.25 -5.92 20.50
CA ILE A 83 1.00 -5.23 20.84
C ILE A 83 2.04 -6.25 21.35
N SER A 84 1.65 -7.10 22.32
CA SER A 84 2.55 -8.13 22.86
C SER A 84 2.90 -9.18 21.81
N ALA A 85 1.93 -9.58 20.97
CA ALA A 85 2.18 -10.50 19.86
C ALA A 85 3.18 -9.94 18.85
N ALA A 86 3.24 -8.62 18.66
CA ALA A 86 4.23 -7.96 17.80
C ALA A 86 5.61 -7.77 18.48
N GLY A 87 5.79 -8.23 19.73
CA GLY A 87 7.05 -8.04 20.48
C GLY A 87 7.27 -6.62 20.99
N LEU A 88 6.21 -5.80 21.04
CA LEU A 88 6.26 -4.44 21.55
C LEU A 88 5.85 -4.36 23.02
N SER A 89 6.38 -3.38 23.74
CA SER A 89 6.01 -3.10 25.12
C SER A 89 4.65 -2.40 25.19
N VAL A 90 3.65 -3.06 25.78
CA VAL A 90 2.32 -2.50 26.03
C VAL A 90 2.37 -1.14 26.73
N PRO A 91 3.06 -0.96 27.87
CA PRO A 91 3.06 0.32 28.56
C PRO A 91 3.72 1.44 27.74
N ALA A 92 4.71 1.12 26.91
CA ALA A 92 5.34 2.10 26.02
C ALA A 92 4.36 2.57 24.94
N VAL A 93 3.64 1.65 24.30
CA VAL A 93 2.64 2.02 23.27
C VAL A 93 1.49 2.82 23.88
N GLU A 94 1.01 2.44 25.06
CA GLU A 94 -0.02 3.20 25.78
C GLU A 94 0.43 4.62 26.14
N GLN A 95 1.72 4.82 26.48
CA GLN A 95 2.27 6.15 26.70
C GLN A 95 2.20 7.01 25.44
N VAL A 96 2.52 6.47 24.26
CA VAL A 96 2.41 7.21 23.00
C VAL A 96 0.96 7.53 22.66
N VAL A 97 0.02 6.61 22.93
CA VAL A 97 -1.42 6.89 22.78
C VAL A 97 -1.89 8.00 23.71
N ARG A 98 -1.40 8.04 24.95
CA ARG A 98 -1.68 9.15 25.88
C ARG A 98 -1.10 10.46 25.36
N GLN A 99 0.12 10.45 24.83
CA GLN A 99 0.77 11.64 24.27
C GLN A 99 -0.01 12.18 23.06
N LEU A 100 -0.48 11.31 22.16
CA LEU A 100 -1.32 11.71 21.02
C LEU A 100 -2.59 12.47 21.46
N ARG A 101 -3.16 12.09 22.60
CA ARG A 101 -4.38 12.69 23.16
C ARG A 101 -4.11 13.92 24.03
N SER A 102 -2.85 14.27 24.23
CA SER A 102 -2.46 15.45 25.01
C SER A 102 -2.58 16.74 24.20
N VAL A 103 -2.43 17.89 24.86
CA VAL A 103 -2.47 19.21 24.22
C VAL A 103 -1.28 19.41 23.27
N ASP A 104 -0.14 18.77 23.56
CA ASP A 104 1.05 18.80 22.71
C ASP A 104 1.46 17.38 22.28
N PRO A 105 0.88 16.87 21.18
CA PRO A 105 1.16 15.52 20.69
C PRO A 105 2.57 15.34 20.14
N GLY A 106 3.31 16.42 19.85
CA GLY A 106 4.67 16.36 19.33
C GLY A 106 4.77 15.51 18.06
N THR A 107 5.42 14.34 18.16
CA THR A 107 5.58 13.36 17.06
C THR A 107 4.83 12.05 17.30
N ALA A 108 3.87 12.04 18.23
CA ALA A 108 3.12 10.85 18.61
C ALA A 108 2.32 10.27 17.45
N GLU A 109 1.78 11.10 16.55
CA GLU A 109 1.04 10.64 15.37
C GLU A 109 1.94 9.89 14.39
N ALA A 110 3.17 10.36 14.16
CA ALA A 110 4.12 9.67 13.29
C ALA A 110 4.57 8.34 13.92
N THR A 111 4.84 8.34 15.22
CA THR A 111 5.24 7.16 15.99
C THR A 111 4.13 6.09 15.99
N LEU A 112 2.88 6.48 16.25
CA LEU A 112 1.75 5.54 16.23
C LEU A 112 1.49 5.01 14.82
N HIS A 113 1.60 5.85 13.80
CA HIS A 113 1.49 5.38 12.42
C HIS A 113 2.54 4.29 12.11
N ALA A 114 3.80 4.49 12.53
CA ALA A 114 4.84 3.47 12.37
C ALA A 114 4.53 2.18 13.13
N ILE A 115 4.04 2.26 14.37
CA ILE A 115 3.64 1.09 15.18
C ILE A 115 2.50 0.32 14.48
N ILE A 116 1.48 1.02 13.97
CA ILE A 116 0.36 0.39 13.25
C ILE A 116 0.86 -0.35 12.02
N VAL A 117 1.68 0.31 11.19
CA VAL A 117 2.27 -0.30 9.99
C VAL A 117 3.09 -1.54 10.36
N TYR A 118 3.89 -1.45 11.42
CA TYR A 118 4.66 -2.59 11.92
C TYR A 118 3.77 -3.77 12.33
N ILE A 119 2.74 -3.53 13.15
CA ILE A 119 1.79 -4.57 13.58
C ILE A 119 1.07 -5.20 12.37
N MET A 120 0.69 -4.40 11.38
CA MET A 120 0.08 -4.90 10.14
C MET A 120 1.03 -5.81 9.37
N VAL A 121 2.29 -5.41 9.22
CA VAL A 121 3.30 -6.20 8.50
C VAL A 121 3.58 -7.52 9.23
N GLU A 122 3.70 -7.50 10.56
CA GLU A 122 3.89 -8.73 11.36
C GLU A 122 2.68 -9.67 11.26
N ARG A 123 1.47 -9.12 11.22
CA ARG A 123 0.25 -9.91 10.99
C ARG A 123 0.22 -10.50 9.58
N TRP A 124 0.61 -9.73 8.57
CA TRP A 124 0.65 -10.18 7.19
C TRP A 124 1.64 -11.35 7.01
N LYS A 125 2.87 -11.23 7.54
CA LYS A 125 3.87 -12.31 7.56
C LYS A 125 3.36 -13.61 8.20
N ARG A 126 2.51 -13.52 9.23
CA ARG A 126 1.91 -14.69 9.89
C ARG A 126 0.77 -15.32 9.10
N THR A 127 0.08 -14.52 8.28
CA THR A 127 -1.06 -14.97 7.47
C THR A 127 -0.57 -15.61 6.16
N ASP A 128 0.47 -15.04 5.54
CA ASP A 128 1.12 -15.58 4.34
C ASP A 128 2.19 -16.63 4.69
N ARG A 129 1.77 -17.66 5.42
CA ARG A 129 2.56 -18.90 5.45
C ARG A 129 2.39 -19.54 4.07
N PRO A 130 3.47 -19.82 3.30
CA PRO A 130 3.31 -20.44 1.99
C PRO A 130 2.50 -21.72 2.18
N LEU A 131 1.46 -21.90 1.34
CA LEU A 131 0.72 -23.14 1.25
C LEU A 131 1.77 -24.25 1.20
N GLN A 132 1.87 -25.05 2.26
CA GLN A 132 2.66 -26.27 2.17
C GLN A 132 1.93 -27.13 1.16
N VAL A 133 2.44 -27.14 -0.08
CA VAL A 133 2.09 -28.13 -1.06
C VAL A 133 2.46 -29.46 -0.40
N ARG A 134 1.46 -30.18 0.10
CA ARG A 134 1.63 -31.55 0.53
C ARG A 134 1.95 -32.34 -0.73
N THR A 135 3.23 -32.46 -1.07
CA THR A 135 3.66 -33.52 -1.98
C THR A 135 3.69 -34.80 -1.15
N SER A 136 2.52 -35.42 -0.93
CA SER A 136 2.51 -36.83 -0.57
C SER A 136 2.86 -37.62 -1.84
N PRO A 137 3.86 -38.51 -1.83
CA PRO A 137 4.24 -39.29 -3.01
C PRO A 137 3.24 -40.38 -3.39
N SER A 138 2.09 -40.50 -2.71
CA SER A 138 1.27 -41.72 -2.72
C SER A 138 -0.01 -41.68 -3.56
N GLU A 139 -0.38 -40.55 -4.18
CA GLU A 139 -1.65 -40.45 -4.94
C GLU A 139 -1.50 -40.28 -6.45
N CYS A 140 -0.29 -40.43 -7.00
CA CYS A 140 -0.12 -40.55 -8.45
C CYS A 140 -0.25 -42.02 -8.87
N ARG A 141 -1.47 -42.57 -8.76
CA ARG A 141 -1.79 -43.89 -9.34
C ARG A 141 -2.59 -43.66 -10.62
N VAL A 142 -1.87 -43.47 -11.73
CA VAL A 142 -2.42 -43.60 -13.07
C VAL A 142 -2.84 -45.06 -13.24
N SER A 143 -4.14 -45.34 -13.33
CA SER A 143 -4.59 -46.69 -13.69
C SER A 143 -4.22 -46.95 -15.16
N SER A 144 -3.16 -47.70 -15.38
CA SER A 144 -2.82 -48.23 -16.70
C SER A 144 -3.81 -49.32 -17.07
N ALA A 145 -4.47 -49.15 -18.21
CA ALA A 145 -5.31 -50.16 -18.84
C ALA A 145 -4.52 -51.45 -19.10
N SER A 146 -5.12 -52.59 -18.78
CA SER A 146 -4.81 -53.87 -19.42
C SER A 146 -6.08 -54.42 -20.06
N SER A 147 -5.95 -54.69 -21.36
CA SER A 147 -6.94 -55.25 -22.25
C SER A 147 -7.12 -56.74 -21.98
N THR A 148 -8.37 -57.20 -21.91
CA THR A 148 -8.73 -58.56 -22.33
C THR A 148 -10.19 -58.56 -22.76
N GLY A 149 -10.42 -58.90 -24.02
CA GLY A 149 -11.74 -58.78 -24.66
C GLY A 149 -12.73 -59.86 -24.25
N SER A 150 -14.02 -59.58 -24.45
CA SER A 150 -14.94 -60.46 -25.16
C SER A 150 -16.30 -59.77 -25.38
N THR A 151 -16.69 -59.73 -26.65
CA THR A 151 -18.02 -59.95 -27.24
C THR A 151 -19.27 -59.75 -26.39
N LEU A 152 -20.18 -58.84 -26.79
CA LEU A 152 -21.53 -59.14 -27.32
C LEU A 152 -22.38 -57.88 -27.54
N ALA A 153 -23.27 -58.00 -28.54
CA ALA A 153 -24.05 -56.97 -29.21
C ALA A 153 -25.30 -56.48 -28.44
N GLY A 154 -25.85 -55.32 -28.82
CA GLY A 154 -27.22 -54.90 -28.51
C GLY A 154 -27.51 -53.41 -28.77
N PRO A 155 -28.74 -52.99 -29.18
CA PRO A 155 -28.93 -51.92 -30.16
C PRO A 155 -29.32 -50.53 -29.63
N ARG A 156 -29.31 -49.58 -30.58
CA ARG A 156 -29.65 -48.14 -30.57
C ARG A 156 -30.95 -47.79 -29.84
N THR A 157 -30.95 -46.64 -29.17
CA THR A 157 -32.09 -45.70 -29.15
C THR A 157 -31.58 -44.27 -29.02
N THR A 158 -31.92 -43.44 -30.01
CA THR A 158 -31.75 -41.98 -30.09
C THR A 158 -32.72 -41.24 -29.15
N PRO A 159 -32.47 -39.98 -28.78
CA PRO A 159 -33.36 -39.19 -27.92
C PRO A 159 -34.39 -38.40 -28.74
N PRO A 160 -35.49 -37.92 -28.13
CA PRO A 160 -36.23 -36.78 -28.66
C PRO A 160 -36.10 -35.52 -27.79
N ILE A 161 -35.73 -34.45 -28.50
CA ILE A 161 -36.00 -33.00 -28.34
C ILE A 161 -35.51 -32.31 -27.07
#